data_AF-A0A2E5EM52-F1
#
_entry.id   AF-A0A2E5EM52-F1
#
_cell.length_a   1.000
_cell.length_b   1.000
_cell.length_c   1.000
_cell.angle_alpha   90.00
_cell.angle_beta   90.00
_cell.angle_gamma   90.00
#
_symmetry.space_group_name_H-M   'P 1'
#
loop_
_entity.id
_entity.type
_entity.pdbx_description
1 polymer ?
#
loop_
_entity_poly.entity_id
_entity_poly.type
_entity_poly.pdbx_seq_one_letter_code
_entity_poly.pdbx_strand_id
1 'polypeptide(L)'
;MTKTEVLALLKENKNERGIANWKKMGDTGGLQSYGIGLSQLRKLAKKVGRSHSLAAQLWKSKNYDAKVISLLIDEPKKLTREQIETQVEQLEAGMLCHVFSSCDATLPKAPFAFELACDWIKGKDEVRARCGWGLVYELSKNARMAELTDKFFLDCIKQIDTTYDGKSDDLRLAMGGAVMGIGKRSKKLNKAAVKLAKRISPIEYDPGETSCEPFDILKHITSDYIKKKLGI
;
A
#
# COMPACT_ATOMS: atom_id res chain seq x y z
N MET A 1 -7.32 5.76 -24.45
CA MET A 1 -5.92 5.46 -24.80
C MET A 1 -5.74 3.96 -24.96
N THR A 2 -4.89 3.53 -25.88
CA THR A 2 -4.45 2.13 -26.06
C THR A 2 -3.24 1.83 -25.19
N LYS A 3 -2.86 0.54 -25.04
CA LYS A 3 -1.64 0.14 -24.31
C LYS A 3 -0.40 0.84 -24.86
N THR A 4 -0.25 0.89 -26.18
CA THR A 4 0.91 1.51 -26.85
C THR A 4 0.99 3.01 -26.55
N GLU A 5 -0.14 3.71 -26.59
CA GLU A 5 -0.20 5.14 -26.26
C GLU A 5 0.17 5.41 -24.79
N VAL A 6 -0.28 4.55 -23.86
CA VAL A 6 0.10 4.68 -22.45
C VAL A 6 1.60 4.46 -22.24
N LEU A 7 2.18 3.45 -22.91
CA LEU A 7 3.63 3.21 -22.81
C LEU A 7 4.45 4.35 -23.41
N ALA A 8 4.01 4.93 -24.53
CA ALA A 8 4.62 6.12 -25.11
C ALA A 8 4.56 7.31 -24.13
N LEU A 9 3.37 7.57 -23.57
CA LEU A 9 3.16 8.62 -22.56
C LEU A 9 4.08 8.45 -21.34
N LEU A 10 4.22 7.22 -20.83
CA LEU A 10 5.13 6.94 -19.71
C LEU A 10 6.59 7.20 -20.10
N LYS A 11 7.02 6.73 -21.28
CA LYS A 11 8.38 6.96 -21.78
C LYS A 11 8.71 8.45 -21.93
N GLU A 12 7.77 9.26 -22.41
CA GLU A 12 7.90 10.72 -22.52
C GLU A 12 8.03 11.41 -21.16
N ASN A 13 7.50 10.80 -20.09
CA ASN A 13 7.51 11.33 -18.73
C ASN A 13 8.58 10.67 -17.84
N LYS A 14 9.58 10.01 -18.44
CA LYS A 14 10.65 9.34 -17.68
C LYS A 14 11.42 10.31 -16.78
N ASN A 15 11.99 9.77 -15.71
CA ASN A 15 12.81 10.52 -14.77
C ASN A 15 14.16 9.81 -14.57
N GLU A 16 15.24 10.45 -15.01
CA GLU A 16 16.58 9.85 -14.98
C GLU A 16 17.07 9.52 -13.56
N ARG A 17 16.74 10.37 -12.57
CA ARG A 17 17.07 10.09 -11.17
C ARG A 17 16.34 8.84 -10.67
N GLY A 18 15.06 8.71 -10.99
CA GLY A 18 14.27 7.53 -10.64
C GLY A 18 14.77 6.27 -11.33
N ILE A 19 15.20 6.36 -12.59
CA ILE A 19 15.81 5.24 -13.32
C ILE A 19 17.13 4.84 -12.65
N ALA A 20 17.96 5.81 -12.26
CA ALA A 20 19.22 5.55 -11.55
C ALA A 20 18.97 4.85 -10.21
N ASN A 21 17.98 5.29 -9.45
CA ASN A 21 17.59 4.63 -8.19
C ASN A 21 17.04 3.22 -8.44
N TRP A 22 16.21 3.02 -9.47
CA TRP A 22 15.68 1.70 -9.83
C TRP A 22 16.79 0.69 -10.13
N LYS A 23 17.85 1.11 -10.84
CA LYS A 23 19.01 0.26 -11.16
C LYS A 23 19.83 -0.16 -9.94
N LYS A 24 19.70 0.55 -8.82
CA LYS A 24 20.37 0.24 -7.55
C LYS A 24 19.56 -0.70 -6.65
N MET A 25 18.31 -0.98 -7.00
CA MET A 25 17.47 -1.89 -6.23
C MET A 25 17.96 -3.33 -6.38
N GLY A 26 18.01 -4.07 -5.28
CA GLY A 26 18.50 -5.45 -5.25
C GLY A 26 17.62 -6.41 -6.08
N ASP A 27 16.30 -6.36 -5.89
CA ASP A 27 15.35 -7.14 -6.68
C ASP A 27 14.30 -6.24 -7.34
N THR A 28 14.16 -6.41 -8.66
CA THR A 28 13.20 -5.69 -9.51
C THR A 28 12.20 -6.63 -10.17
N GLY A 29 12.26 -7.93 -9.88
CA GLY A 29 11.43 -8.96 -10.51
C GLY A 29 11.60 -9.00 -12.04
N GLY A 30 12.76 -8.55 -12.55
CA GLY A 30 13.03 -8.41 -13.98
C GLY A 30 12.26 -7.29 -14.68
N LEU A 31 11.62 -6.37 -13.94
CA LEU A 31 10.87 -5.26 -14.51
C LEU A 31 11.80 -4.08 -14.86
N GLN A 32 11.55 -3.48 -16.02
CA GLN A 32 12.11 -2.17 -16.36
C GLN A 32 11.32 -1.05 -15.69
N SER A 33 11.92 0.13 -15.57
CA SER A 33 11.25 1.32 -15.05
C SER A 33 11.68 2.55 -15.84
N TYR A 34 10.74 3.46 -16.06
CA TYR A 34 10.93 4.83 -16.50
C TYR A 34 11.21 5.76 -15.31
N GLY A 35 11.24 5.25 -14.08
CA GLY A 35 11.65 5.97 -12.88
C GLY A 35 10.63 6.99 -12.37
N ILE A 36 9.36 6.84 -12.72
CA ILE A 36 8.36 7.89 -12.49
C ILE A 36 7.83 7.80 -11.06
N GLY A 37 7.89 8.91 -10.32
CA GLY A 37 7.34 8.96 -8.97
C GLY A 37 5.81 8.81 -8.95
N LEU A 38 5.27 8.20 -7.87
CA LEU A 38 3.84 7.90 -7.72
C LEU A 38 2.93 9.12 -7.91
N SER A 39 3.35 10.31 -7.44
CA SER A 39 2.59 11.55 -7.62
C SER A 39 2.40 11.93 -9.10
N GLN A 40 3.42 11.72 -9.93
CA GLN A 40 3.32 11.94 -11.38
C GLN A 40 2.52 10.80 -12.04
N LEU A 41 2.72 9.55 -11.62
CA LEU A 41 1.94 8.42 -12.12
C LEU A 41 0.43 8.59 -11.87
N ARG A 42 0.03 9.15 -10.73
CA ARG A 42 -1.39 9.50 -10.47
C ARG A 42 -1.93 10.55 -11.45
N LYS A 43 -1.13 11.57 -11.79
CA LYS A 43 -1.51 12.57 -12.80
C LYS A 43 -1.65 11.94 -14.18
N LEU A 44 -0.75 11.04 -14.56
CA LEU A 44 -0.82 10.31 -15.82
C LEU A 44 -2.02 9.35 -15.84
N ALA A 45 -2.26 8.59 -14.77
CA ALA A 45 -3.43 7.72 -14.64
C ALA A 45 -4.75 8.49 -14.81
N LYS A 46 -4.84 9.72 -14.28
CA LYS A 46 -6.01 10.58 -14.49
C LYS A 46 -6.21 10.95 -15.98
N LYS A 47 -5.12 11.19 -16.72
CA LYS A 47 -5.17 11.46 -18.17
C LYS A 47 -5.59 10.21 -18.96
N VAL A 48 -5.11 9.03 -18.56
CA VAL A 48 -5.45 7.76 -19.19
C VAL A 48 -6.92 7.40 -19.01
N GLY A 49 -7.47 7.70 -17.82
CA GLY A 49 -8.86 7.38 -17.46
C GLY A 49 -9.03 5.94 -16.99
N ARG A 50 -10.20 5.64 -16.39
CA ARG A 50 -10.53 4.31 -15.86
C ARG A 50 -10.85 3.34 -17.01
N SER A 51 -10.26 2.15 -16.99
CA SER A 51 -10.57 1.07 -17.93
C SER A 51 -10.03 -0.26 -17.43
N HIS A 52 -10.93 -1.19 -17.11
CA HIS A 52 -10.57 -2.54 -16.67
C HIS A 52 -9.80 -3.33 -17.74
N SER A 53 -10.24 -3.25 -18.99
CA SER A 53 -9.57 -3.95 -20.10
C SER A 53 -8.15 -3.44 -20.35
N LEU A 54 -7.94 -2.13 -20.24
CA LEU A 54 -6.62 -1.52 -20.40
C LEU A 54 -5.72 -1.82 -19.21
N ALA A 55 -6.25 -1.79 -17.99
CA ALA A 55 -5.52 -2.21 -16.78
C ALA A 55 -4.97 -3.63 -16.96
N ALA A 56 -5.83 -4.59 -17.31
CA ALA A 56 -5.42 -5.98 -17.56
C ALA A 56 -4.31 -6.11 -18.61
N GLN A 57 -4.33 -5.30 -19.67
CA GLN A 57 -3.29 -5.28 -20.70
C GLN A 57 -1.97 -4.66 -20.21
N LEU A 58 -2.05 -3.60 -19.41
CA LEU A 58 -0.89 -2.91 -18.82
C LEU A 58 -0.22 -3.77 -17.74
N TRP A 59 -0.99 -4.51 -16.94
CA TRP A 59 -0.48 -5.42 -15.92
C TRP A 59 0.50 -6.47 -16.48
N LYS A 60 0.25 -6.94 -17.71
CA LYS A 60 1.09 -7.90 -18.43
C LYS A 60 2.41 -7.31 -18.94
N SER A 61 2.67 -6.03 -18.72
CA SER A 61 3.88 -5.37 -19.20
C SER A 61 5.08 -5.71 -18.31
N LYS A 62 6.26 -5.85 -18.93
CA LYS A 62 7.55 -5.99 -18.22
C LYS A 62 8.10 -4.63 -17.77
N ASN A 63 7.22 -3.75 -17.30
CA ASN A 63 7.55 -2.39 -16.86
C ASN A 63 6.77 -2.04 -15.58
N TYR A 64 7.50 -1.58 -14.56
CA TYR A 64 6.98 -1.23 -13.25
C TYR A 64 5.96 -0.08 -13.31
N ASP A 65 6.28 1.02 -13.99
CA ASP A 65 5.39 2.18 -14.09
C ASP A 65 4.07 1.83 -14.79
N ALA A 66 4.13 0.98 -15.83
CA ALA A 66 2.95 0.46 -16.51
C ALA A 66 2.08 -0.40 -15.58
N LYS A 67 2.69 -1.27 -14.75
CA LYS A 67 1.97 -2.02 -13.72
C LYS A 67 1.36 -1.08 -12.69
N VAL A 68 2.04 -0.02 -12.25
CA VAL A 68 1.45 0.98 -11.34
C VAL A 68 0.27 1.70 -11.99
N ILE A 69 0.35 2.11 -13.26
CA ILE A 69 -0.80 2.70 -13.97
C ILE A 69 -1.97 1.71 -13.98
N SER A 70 -1.74 0.43 -14.27
CA SER A 70 -2.79 -0.61 -14.21
C SER A 70 -3.53 -0.57 -12.88
N LEU A 71 -2.82 -0.53 -11.76
CA LEU A 71 -3.42 -0.52 -10.42
C LEU A 71 -4.23 0.75 -10.12
N LEU A 72 -3.88 1.86 -10.78
CA LEU A 72 -4.54 3.15 -10.60
C LEU A 72 -5.74 3.37 -11.53
N ILE A 73 -5.80 2.67 -12.68
CA ILE A 73 -6.86 2.88 -13.69
C ILE A 73 -7.90 1.77 -13.76
N ASP A 74 -7.71 0.65 -13.07
CA ASP A 74 -8.68 -0.44 -13.06
C ASP A 74 -10.04 0.01 -12.46
N GLU A 75 -11.09 -0.79 -12.59
CA GLU A 75 -12.45 -0.45 -12.16
C GLU A 75 -12.85 -1.27 -10.92
N PRO A 76 -13.09 -0.64 -9.75
CA PRO A 76 -13.27 -1.38 -8.50
C PRO A 76 -14.39 -2.42 -8.52
N LYS A 77 -15.50 -2.12 -9.20
CA LYS A 77 -16.67 -3.02 -9.30
C LYS A 77 -16.48 -4.20 -10.27
N LYS A 78 -15.42 -4.17 -11.10
CA LYS A 78 -15.08 -5.22 -12.06
C LYS A 78 -13.93 -6.10 -11.60
N LEU A 79 -13.24 -5.72 -10.53
CA LEU A 79 -12.23 -6.58 -9.92
C LEU A 79 -12.87 -7.89 -9.47
N THR A 80 -12.17 -8.99 -9.69
CA THR A 80 -12.53 -10.31 -9.13
C THR A 80 -11.46 -10.77 -8.17
N ARG A 81 -11.80 -11.67 -7.25
CA ARG A 81 -10.83 -12.24 -6.32
C ARG A 81 -9.74 -13.01 -7.06
N GLU A 82 -10.08 -13.73 -8.12
CA GLU A 82 -9.14 -14.52 -8.93
C GLU A 82 -8.09 -13.62 -9.60
N GLN A 83 -8.51 -12.47 -10.14
CA GLN A 83 -7.59 -11.48 -10.66
C GLN A 83 -6.60 -11.04 -9.57
N ILE A 84 -7.10 -10.68 -8.39
CA ILE A 84 -6.30 -10.14 -7.30
C ILE A 84 -5.34 -11.17 -6.73
N GLU A 85 -5.78 -12.42 -6.57
CA GLU A 85 -4.94 -13.55 -6.18
C GLU A 85 -3.91 -13.93 -7.25
N THR A 86 -4.16 -13.63 -8.53
CA THR A 86 -3.14 -13.79 -9.58
C THR A 86 -2.13 -12.64 -9.56
N GLN A 87 -2.57 -11.43 -9.22
CA GLN A 87 -1.73 -10.23 -9.20
C GLN A 87 -0.80 -10.20 -7.98
N VAL A 88 -1.25 -10.72 -6.82
CA VAL A 88 -0.47 -10.69 -5.58
C VAL A 88 0.86 -11.46 -5.69
N GLU A 89 0.89 -12.51 -6.53
CA GLU A 89 2.09 -13.30 -6.86
C GLU A 89 3.19 -12.51 -7.62
N GLN A 90 2.93 -11.25 -8.00
CA GLN A 90 3.82 -10.46 -8.87
C GLN A 90 4.19 -9.10 -8.24
N LEU A 91 4.10 -8.96 -6.92
CA LEU A 91 4.19 -7.67 -6.22
C LEU A 91 5.53 -7.36 -5.54
N GLU A 92 6.50 -8.27 -5.60
CA GLU A 92 7.78 -8.12 -4.89
C GLU A 92 8.67 -7.02 -5.48
N ALA A 93 8.44 -6.63 -6.74
CA ALA A 93 9.21 -5.58 -7.38
C ALA A 93 8.83 -4.17 -6.87
N GLY A 94 9.82 -3.46 -6.33
CA GLY A 94 9.66 -2.07 -5.92
C GLY A 94 8.55 -1.86 -4.90
N MET A 95 7.70 -0.85 -5.11
CA MET A 95 6.58 -0.54 -4.21
C MET A 95 5.25 -1.15 -4.69
N LEU A 96 5.26 -2.16 -5.57
CA LEU A 96 4.02 -2.72 -6.12
C LEU A 96 3.09 -3.23 -5.02
N CYS A 97 3.62 -3.98 -4.05
CA CYS A 97 2.86 -4.45 -2.89
C CYS A 97 2.15 -3.30 -2.13
N HIS A 98 2.86 -2.20 -1.89
CA HIS A 98 2.32 -1.04 -1.20
C HIS A 98 1.27 -0.31 -2.03
N VAL A 99 1.54 -0.05 -3.32
CA VAL A 99 0.59 0.65 -4.20
C VAL A 99 -0.66 -0.19 -4.45
N PHE A 100 -0.50 -1.50 -4.63
CA PHE A 100 -1.60 -2.44 -4.87
C PHE A 100 -2.64 -2.43 -3.76
N SER A 101 -2.18 -2.44 -2.51
CA SER A 101 -3.03 -2.57 -1.33
C SER A 101 -3.40 -1.24 -0.65
N SER A 102 -2.82 -0.11 -1.07
CA SER A 102 -3.02 1.18 -0.42
C SER A 102 -2.99 2.33 -1.43
N CYS A 103 -2.54 3.53 -1.02
CA CYS A 103 -2.23 4.64 -1.93
C CYS A 103 -3.41 5.11 -2.80
N ASP A 104 -4.64 4.92 -2.35
CA ASP A 104 -5.86 5.21 -3.11
C ASP A 104 -5.95 4.45 -4.46
N ALA A 105 -5.27 3.32 -4.58
CA ALA A 105 -5.36 2.43 -5.74
C ALA A 105 -6.75 1.76 -5.83
N THR A 106 -6.93 0.90 -6.83
CA THR A 106 -8.25 0.34 -7.15
C THR A 106 -8.71 -0.72 -6.14
N LEU A 107 -7.83 -1.61 -5.68
CA LEU A 107 -8.20 -2.73 -4.82
C LEU A 107 -8.88 -2.31 -3.49
N PRO A 108 -8.40 -1.30 -2.74
CA PRO A 108 -9.08 -0.85 -1.51
C PRO A 108 -10.52 -0.37 -1.71
N LYS A 109 -10.93 -0.10 -2.95
CA LYS A 109 -12.27 0.36 -3.34
C LYS A 109 -13.15 -0.79 -3.83
N ALA A 110 -12.62 -2.01 -3.93
CA ALA A 110 -13.36 -3.18 -4.37
C ALA A 110 -14.43 -3.58 -3.34
N PRO A 111 -15.59 -4.12 -3.76
CA PRO A 111 -16.63 -4.57 -2.84
C PRO A 111 -16.16 -5.61 -1.82
N PHE A 112 -15.19 -6.45 -2.20
CA PHE A 112 -14.66 -7.55 -1.38
C PHE A 112 -13.36 -7.21 -0.63
N ALA A 113 -12.96 -5.93 -0.61
CA ALA A 113 -11.66 -5.51 -0.07
C ALA A 113 -11.53 -5.78 1.43
N PHE A 114 -12.63 -5.71 2.18
CA PHE A 114 -12.64 -5.97 3.62
C PHE A 114 -12.43 -7.45 3.93
N GLU A 115 -13.18 -8.33 3.28
CA GLU A 115 -13.05 -9.78 3.44
C GLU A 115 -11.65 -10.25 3.03
N LEU A 116 -11.14 -9.72 1.92
CA LEU A 116 -9.79 -10.00 1.46
C LEU A 116 -8.71 -9.58 2.47
N ALA A 117 -8.84 -8.39 3.06
CA ALA A 117 -7.93 -7.94 4.10
C ALA A 117 -7.96 -8.88 5.31
N CYS A 118 -9.15 -9.31 5.74
CA CYS A 118 -9.32 -10.23 6.86
C CYS A 118 -8.69 -11.60 6.60
N ASP A 119 -8.78 -12.12 5.38
CA ASP A 119 -8.17 -13.40 5.02
C ASP A 119 -6.64 -13.29 4.97
N TRP A 120 -6.13 -12.26 4.30
CA TRP A 120 -4.70 -12.09 4.09
C TRP A 120 -3.92 -11.82 5.37
N ILE A 121 -4.46 -11.04 6.33
CA ILE A 121 -3.75 -10.80 7.60
C ILE A 121 -3.69 -12.06 8.48
N LYS A 122 -4.53 -13.07 8.24
CA LYS A 122 -4.52 -14.37 8.95
C LYS A 122 -3.64 -15.41 8.25
N GLY A 123 -3.26 -15.16 7.00
CA GLY A 123 -2.47 -16.06 6.18
C GLY A 123 -1.02 -16.20 6.65
N LYS A 124 -0.33 -17.21 6.11
CA LYS A 124 1.11 -17.43 6.32
C LYS A 124 1.97 -16.79 5.22
N ASP A 125 1.38 -16.50 4.08
CA ASP A 125 2.07 -15.89 2.94
C ASP A 125 2.39 -14.42 3.22
N GLU A 126 3.66 -14.06 3.09
CA GLU A 126 4.16 -12.76 3.55
C GLU A 126 3.70 -11.61 2.64
N VAL A 127 3.70 -11.82 1.32
CA VAL A 127 3.27 -10.80 0.35
C VAL A 127 1.78 -10.50 0.52
N ARG A 128 0.95 -11.53 0.70
CA ARG A 128 -0.46 -11.36 1.08
C ARG A 128 -0.60 -10.66 2.41
N ALA A 129 0.13 -11.06 3.45
CA ALA A 129 0.05 -10.40 4.75
C ALA A 129 0.41 -8.90 4.65
N ARG A 130 1.46 -8.54 3.91
CA ARG A 130 1.83 -7.14 3.61
C ARG A 130 0.68 -6.40 2.94
N CYS A 131 0.07 -6.99 1.92
CA CYS A 131 -1.09 -6.41 1.24
C CYS A 131 -2.31 -6.31 2.17
N GLY A 132 -2.55 -7.31 3.02
CA GLY A 132 -3.64 -7.32 3.99
C GLY A 132 -3.52 -6.15 4.97
N TRP A 133 -2.34 -5.93 5.54
CA TRP A 133 -2.09 -4.78 6.42
C TRP A 133 -2.15 -3.45 5.67
N GLY A 134 -1.72 -3.40 4.41
CA GLY A 134 -1.92 -2.25 3.52
C GLY A 134 -3.40 -1.90 3.31
N LEU A 135 -4.25 -2.92 3.11
CA LEU A 135 -5.69 -2.76 3.01
C LEU A 135 -6.29 -2.29 4.34
N VAL A 136 -5.89 -2.85 5.48
CA VAL A 136 -6.32 -2.38 6.79
C VAL A 136 -5.99 -0.89 6.98
N TYR A 137 -4.79 -0.46 6.59
CA TYR A 137 -4.43 0.96 6.59
C TYR A 137 -5.36 1.80 5.71
N GLU A 138 -5.60 1.39 4.47
CA GLU A 138 -6.42 2.19 3.55
C GLU A 138 -7.89 2.23 3.99
N LEU A 139 -8.45 1.09 4.37
CA LEU A 139 -9.81 0.95 4.90
C LEU A 139 -10.00 1.75 6.19
N SER A 140 -8.96 1.90 7.03
CA SER A 140 -9.02 2.73 8.24
C SER A 140 -9.36 4.21 7.98
N LYS A 141 -9.32 4.67 6.73
CA LYS A 141 -9.75 6.03 6.33
C LYS A 141 -11.26 6.11 6.05
N ASN A 142 -11.91 4.98 5.84
CA ASN A 142 -13.35 4.91 5.56
C ASN A 142 -14.15 4.89 6.87
N ALA A 143 -14.95 5.94 7.08
CA ALA A 143 -15.82 6.07 8.25
C ALA A 143 -17.24 5.50 8.04
N ARG A 144 -17.57 5.07 6.82
CA ARG A 144 -18.93 4.66 6.42
C ARG A 144 -19.13 3.15 6.32
N MET A 145 -18.06 2.37 6.34
CA MET A 145 -18.10 0.91 6.28
C MET A 145 -18.42 0.35 7.68
N ALA A 146 -19.51 -0.41 7.81
CA ALA A 146 -20.06 -0.86 9.09
C ALA A 146 -19.15 -1.90 9.78
N GLU A 147 -18.44 -2.68 8.98
CA GLU A 147 -17.52 -3.73 9.38
C GLU A 147 -16.29 -3.17 10.11
N LEU A 148 -15.91 -1.92 9.82
CA LEU A 148 -14.74 -1.23 10.37
C LEU A 148 -15.00 -0.66 11.77
N THR A 149 -15.39 -1.53 12.68
CA THR A 149 -15.68 -1.22 14.09
C THR A 149 -14.42 -0.96 14.90
N ASP A 150 -14.56 -0.26 16.03
CA ASP A 150 -13.48 -0.13 17.02
C ASP A 150 -12.99 -1.50 17.50
N LYS A 151 -13.88 -2.50 17.61
CA LYS A 151 -13.50 -3.86 18.00
C LYS A 151 -12.57 -4.49 16.97
N PHE A 152 -12.91 -4.43 15.69
CA PHE A 152 -12.07 -4.95 14.61
C PHE A 152 -10.66 -4.37 14.67
N PHE A 153 -10.53 -3.05 14.79
CA PHE A 153 -9.21 -2.41 14.84
C PHE A 153 -8.43 -2.70 16.12
N LEU A 154 -9.10 -2.89 17.26
CA LEU A 154 -8.44 -3.34 18.49
C LEU A 154 -7.93 -4.76 18.36
N ASP A 155 -8.68 -5.64 17.70
CA ASP A 155 -8.25 -7.02 17.40
C ASP A 155 -7.04 -7.00 16.45
N CYS A 156 -7.02 -6.13 15.43
CA CYS A 156 -5.86 -5.89 14.57
C CYS A 156 -4.62 -5.42 15.36
N ILE A 157 -4.77 -4.43 16.24
CA ILE A 157 -3.67 -3.96 17.11
C ILE A 157 -3.14 -5.12 17.96
N LYS A 158 -4.01 -5.91 18.58
CA LYS A 158 -3.62 -7.07 19.38
C LYS A 158 -2.87 -8.11 18.55
N GLN A 159 -3.35 -8.39 17.34
CA GLN A 159 -2.68 -9.32 16.44
C GLN A 159 -1.25 -8.87 16.14
N ILE A 160 -1.07 -7.60 15.74
CA ILE A 160 0.25 -7.03 15.49
C ILE A 160 1.12 -7.13 16.75
N ASP A 161 0.61 -6.73 17.92
CA ASP A 161 1.33 -6.81 19.19
C ASP A 161 1.87 -8.23 19.49
N THR A 162 1.15 -9.27 19.09
CA THR A 162 1.57 -10.67 19.29
C THR A 162 2.44 -11.26 18.18
N THR A 163 2.39 -10.71 16.97
CA THR A 163 3.06 -11.31 15.79
C THR A 163 4.14 -10.45 15.18
N TYR A 164 4.39 -9.25 15.69
CA TYR A 164 5.31 -8.28 15.10
C TYR A 164 6.76 -8.76 15.09
N ASP A 165 7.20 -9.38 16.19
CA ASP A 165 8.58 -9.83 16.35
C ASP A 165 8.89 -11.01 15.42
N GLY A 166 10.08 -10.99 14.82
CA GLY A 166 10.52 -12.02 13.87
C GLY A 166 9.91 -11.93 12.47
N LYS A 167 9.16 -10.86 12.15
CA LYS A 167 8.71 -10.56 10.77
C LYS A 167 9.77 -9.78 10.00
N SER A 168 9.75 -9.89 8.68
CA SER A 168 10.58 -9.06 7.80
C SER A 168 10.31 -7.56 8.00
N ASP A 169 11.29 -6.73 7.64
CA ASP A 169 11.18 -5.27 7.67
C ASP A 169 9.97 -4.79 6.86
N ASP A 170 9.78 -5.36 5.68
CA ASP A 170 8.67 -5.08 4.78
C ASP A 170 7.29 -5.34 5.42
N LEU A 171 7.15 -6.47 6.11
CA LEU A 171 5.90 -6.79 6.81
C LEU A 171 5.72 -5.93 8.06
N ARG A 172 6.80 -5.63 8.81
CA ARG A 172 6.76 -4.71 9.95
C ARG A 172 6.35 -3.31 9.53
N LEU A 173 6.84 -2.80 8.41
CA LEU A 173 6.43 -1.52 7.82
C LEU A 173 4.93 -1.51 7.48
N ALA A 174 4.42 -2.58 6.86
CA ALA A 174 2.99 -2.69 6.54
C ALA A 174 2.12 -2.73 7.81
N MET A 175 2.52 -3.50 8.83
CA MET A 175 1.86 -3.53 10.14
C MET A 175 1.89 -2.16 10.82
N GLY A 176 3.04 -1.49 10.84
CA GLY A 176 3.19 -0.13 11.39
C GLY A 176 2.30 0.88 10.67
N GLY A 177 2.18 0.76 9.34
CA GLY A 177 1.26 1.56 8.54
C GLY A 177 -0.19 1.37 8.96
N ALA A 178 -0.61 0.13 9.21
CA ALA A 178 -1.94 -0.18 9.75
C ALA A 178 -2.14 0.46 11.14
N VAL A 179 -1.19 0.32 12.07
CA VAL A 179 -1.24 0.97 13.40
C VAL A 179 -1.38 2.49 13.27
N MET A 180 -0.61 3.11 12.38
CA MET A 180 -0.70 4.55 12.11
C MET A 180 -2.10 4.94 11.62
N GLY A 181 -2.68 4.20 10.67
CA GLY A 181 -4.02 4.47 10.15
C GLY A 181 -5.10 4.35 11.22
N ILE A 182 -5.06 3.25 11.98
CA ILE A 182 -5.97 2.96 13.09
C ILE A 182 -5.91 4.07 14.14
N GLY A 183 -4.71 4.50 14.53
CA GLY A 183 -4.50 5.53 15.55
C GLY A 183 -5.07 6.90 15.19
N LYS A 184 -5.44 7.15 13.92
CA LYS A 184 -6.04 8.42 13.46
C LYS A 184 -7.57 8.41 13.43
N ARG A 185 -8.22 7.31 13.81
CA ARG A 185 -9.68 7.11 13.71
C ARG A 185 -10.48 7.67 14.87
N SER A 186 -10.14 7.27 16.09
CA SER A 186 -10.91 7.63 17.30
C SER A 186 -9.98 7.77 18.51
N LYS A 187 -10.43 8.47 19.55
CA LYS A 187 -9.70 8.59 20.83
C LYS A 187 -9.35 7.24 21.45
N LYS A 188 -10.28 6.28 21.40
CA LYS A 188 -10.11 4.91 21.92
C LYS A 188 -9.01 4.17 21.14
N LEU A 189 -9.07 4.21 19.81
CA LEU A 189 -8.10 3.55 18.94
C LEU A 189 -6.73 4.23 18.99
N ASN A 190 -6.68 5.56 19.11
CA ASN A 190 -5.44 6.30 19.29
C ASN A 190 -4.71 5.86 20.55
N LYS A 191 -5.40 5.77 21.70
CA LYS A 191 -4.79 5.30 22.96
C LYS A 191 -4.17 3.91 22.82
N ALA A 192 -4.87 2.98 22.15
CA ALA A 192 -4.36 1.62 21.91
C ALA A 192 -3.16 1.62 20.94
N ALA A 193 -3.27 2.35 19.83
CA ALA A 193 -2.22 2.47 18.82
C ALA A 193 -0.95 3.12 19.39
N VAL A 194 -1.07 4.19 20.20
CA VAL A 194 0.07 4.83 20.88
C VAL A 194 0.75 3.87 21.84
N LYS A 195 -0.01 3.05 22.59
CA LYS A 195 0.57 2.05 23.48
C LYS A 195 1.46 1.06 22.72
N LEU A 196 0.96 0.53 21.60
CA LEU A 196 1.73 -0.38 20.75
C LEU A 196 2.91 0.33 20.08
N ALA A 197 2.70 1.53 19.52
CA ALA A 197 3.72 2.30 18.83
C ALA A 197 4.92 2.63 19.73
N LYS A 198 4.73 2.83 21.04
CA LYS A 198 5.85 2.98 22.00
C LYS A 198 6.80 1.78 22.06
N ARG A 199 6.36 0.59 21.67
CA ARG A 199 7.17 -0.64 21.65
C ARG A 199 7.82 -0.86 20.28
N ILE A 200 7.09 -0.57 19.20
CA ILE A 200 7.49 -0.96 17.84
C ILE A 200 8.06 0.19 16.98
N SER A 201 8.01 1.44 17.44
CA SER A 201 8.44 2.64 16.72
C SER A 201 9.74 3.21 17.30
N PRO A 202 10.63 3.79 16.48
CA PRO A 202 10.60 3.81 15.00
C PRO A 202 10.87 2.43 14.39
N ILE A 203 10.33 2.20 13.20
CA ILE A 203 10.63 0.99 12.42
C ILE A 203 11.84 1.29 11.54
N GLU A 204 12.97 0.70 11.90
CA GLU A 204 14.16 0.66 11.06
C GLU A 204 13.90 -0.21 9.83
N TYR A 205 14.40 0.22 8.69
CA TYR A 205 14.44 -0.59 7.47
C TYR A 205 15.69 -0.22 6.68
N ASP A 206 16.31 -1.20 6.03
CA ASP A 206 17.46 -0.97 5.16
C ASP A 206 16.98 -0.74 3.71
N PRO A 207 17.04 0.49 3.17
CA PRO A 207 16.67 0.77 1.79
C PRO A 207 17.83 0.49 0.80
N GLY A 208 18.91 -0.17 1.23
CA GLY A 208 20.12 -0.43 0.44
C GLY A 208 21.00 0.83 0.32
N GLU A 209 21.43 1.17 -0.89
CA GLU A 209 22.32 2.33 -1.15
C GLU A 209 21.69 3.71 -0.95
N THR A 210 20.44 3.80 -0.47
CA THR A 210 19.73 5.08 -0.32
C THR A 210 19.62 5.46 1.15
N SER A 211 19.54 6.75 1.48
CA SER A 211 19.22 7.16 2.85
C SER A 211 17.71 7.34 2.98
N CYS A 212 17.08 6.55 3.84
CA CYS A 212 15.71 6.77 4.27
C CYS A 212 15.65 6.94 5.78
N GLU A 213 14.77 7.83 6.23
CA GLU A 213 14.51 7.95 7.66
C GLU A 213 13.69 6.75 8.16
N PRO A 214 13.95 6.26 9.38
CA PRO A 214 13.12 5.25 10.02
C PRO A 214 11.65 5.67 10.09
N PHE A 215 10.74 4.72 9.98
CA PHE A 215 9.32 5.03 10.00
C PHE A 215 8.82 5.23 11.44
N ASP A 216 8.65 6.50 11.82
CA ASP A 216 8.16 6.90 13.14
C ASP A 216 6.62 6.99 13.19
N ILE A 217 5.98 5.94 13.67
CA ILE A 217 4.53 5.84 13.85
C ILE A 217 4.04 6.89 14.86
N LEU A 218 4.76 7.10 15.96
CA LEU A 218 4.36 7.99 17.05
C LEU A 218 4.20 9.41 16.53
N LYS A 219 5.19 9.92 15.78
CA LYS A 219 5.15 11.26 15.14
C LYS A 219 3.87 11.50 14.35
N HIS A 220 3.31 10.45 13.73
CA HIS A 220 2.09 10.57 12.93
C HIS A 220 0.77 10.51 13.70
N ILE A 221 0.74 9.85 14.87
CA ILE A 221 -0.49 9.65 15.65
C ILE A 221 -0.54 10.50 16.93
N THR A 222 0.55 11.20 17.27
CA THR A 222 0.62 12.15 18.39
C THR A 222 0.87 13.60 17.94
N SER A 223 0.73 13.90 16.65
CA SER A 223 0.85 15.27 16.15
C SER A 223 -0.27 16.16 16.68
N ASP A 224 -0.03 17.47 16.78
CA ASP A 224 -1.02 18.42 17.32
C ASP A 224 -2.30 18.46 16.48
N TYR A 225 -2.18 18.23 15.17
CA TYR A 225 -3.33 18.05 14.29
C TYR A 225 -4.19 16.86 14.73
N ILE A 226 -3.58 15.70 15.03
CA ILE A 226 -4.31 14.51 15.47
C ILE A 226 -4.88 14.70 16.87
N LYS A 227 -4.13 15.32 17.79
CA LYS A 227 -4.64 15.65 19.13
C LYS A 227 -5.91 16.50 19.06
N LYS A 228 -5.85 17.59 18.28
CA LYS A 228 -6.99 18.46 18.01
C LYS A 228 -8.15 17.72 17.35
N LYS A 229 -7.88 16.90 16.33
CA LYS A 229 -8.90 16.11 15.61
C LYS A 229 -9.66 15.16 16.54
N LEU A 230 -8.97 14.56 17.52
CA LEU A 230 -9.52 13.51 18.38
C LEU A 230 -9.99 14.01 19.76
N GLY A 231 -9.76 15.27 20.10
CA GLY A 231 -10.08 15.81 21.44
C GLY A 231 -9.30 15.11 22.56
N ILE A 232 -7.99 14.94 22.35
CA ILE A 232 -7.03 14.36 23.31
C ILE A 232 -5.93 15.32 23.68
#